data_AF-A0A7K2QI01-F1
#
_entry.id   AF-A0A7K2QI01-F1
#
_cell.length_a   1.000
_cell.length_b   1.000
_cell.length_c   1.000
_cell.angle_alpha   90.00
_cell.angle_beta   90.00
_cell.angle_gamma   90.00
#
_symmetry.space_group_name_H-M   'P 1'
#
loop_
_entity.id
_entity.type
_entity.pdbx_description
1 polymer ?
#
loop_
_entity_poly.entity_id
_entity_poly.type
_entity_poly.pdbx_seq_one_letter_code
_entity_poly.pdbx_strand_id
1 'polypeptide(L)'
;MPEPDALALLIVKPDGVAQHLTRLISLWTRDQGYWLRGFRELSLGPEHQTLLKTSSQPGDLVDRDVSAVMYTLGPVHALLLERKTNMSAAGLTAAAELTALTGDFLPHRARTGTLRGDFGALNPVFNLVHATDNTENLDRDVQALFDQPLAELLRPGSEAPYGIAQTPHLLRPFKPWSTVTGVLSAWLGPEAVRPIDWPADAHGPSSPAVGAALMACTRAAQRAGNEAGTLLSGVLHGSTSYPHFTRLVPNTDPWRSYLAYTTLRHLILSADTP
;
A
#
# COMPACT_ATOMS: atom_id res chain seq x y z
N MET A 1 1.34 1.02 33.33
CA MET A 1 1.00 1.35 31.92
C MET A 1 2.25 1.10 31.10
N PRO A 2 2.15 0.53 29.88
CA PRO A 2 3.31 0.42 29.01
C PRO A 2 3.88 1.82 28.71
N GLU A 3 5.20 1.89 28.58
CA GLU A 3 5.88 3.13 28.20
C GLU A 3 5.48 3.50 26.75
N PRO A 4 5.31 4.79 26.40
CA PRO A 4 4.97 5.21 25.04
C PRO A 4 5.90 4.62 23.96
N ASP A 5 7.18 4.43 24.30
CA ASP A 5 8.18 3.86 23.40
C ASP A 5 8.02 2.36 23.14
N ALA A 6 7.18 1.68 23.91
CA ALA A 6 6.82 0.28 23.68
C ALA A 6 5.63 0.14 22.72
N LEU A 7 5.02 1.24 22.26
CA LEU A 7 3.83 1.21 21.42
C LEU A 7 4.12 1.60 19.97
N ALA A 8 3.35 1.02 19.06
CA ALA A 8 3.42 1.31 17.64
C ALA A 8 2.04 1.21 17.01
N LEU A 9 1.82 2.00 15.96
CA LEU A 9 0.57 2.02 15.22
C LEU A 9 0.81 1.52 13.80
N LEU A 10 0.04 0.51 13.40
CA LEU A 10 0.07 -0.06 12.05
C LEU A 10 -1.31 0.07 11.42
N ILE A 11 -1.37 0.64 10.23
CA ILE A 11 -2.56 0.71 9.40
C ILE A 11 -2.40 -0.30 8.27
N VAL A 12 -3.25 -1.33 8.24
CA VAL A 12 -3.42 -2.16 7.05
C VAL A 12 -4.31 -1.40 6.08
N LYS A 13 -3.74 -1.04 4.95
CA LYS A 13 -4.38 -0.26 3.88
C LYS A 13 -5.49 -1.08 3.20
N PRO A 14 -6.38 -0.43 2.42
CA PRO A 14 -7.51 -1.12 1.82
C PRO A 14 -7.10 -2.30 0.93
N ASP A 15 -5.95 -2.24 0.25
CA ASP A 15 -5.43 -3.35 -0.55
C ASP A 15 -5.01 -4.56 0.30
N GLY A 16 -4.44 -4.33 1.49
CA GLY A 16 -4.17 -5.38 2.45
C GLY A 16 -5.45 -5.98 3.04
N VAL A 17 -6.46 -5.14 3.30
CA VAL A 17 -7.77 -5.58 3.80
C VAL A 17 -8.54 -6.39 2.74
N ALA A 18 -8.59 -5.90 1.49
CA ALA A 18 -9.26 -6.55 0.37
C ALA A 18 -8.62 -7.91 0.02
N GLN A 19 -7.32 -8.08 0.30
CA GLN A 19 -6.61 -9.35 0.15
C GLN A 19 -6.69 -10.25 1.39
N HIS A 20 -7.44 -9.84 2.42
CA HIS A 20 -7.62 -10.55 3.70
C HIS A 20 -6.30 -10.78 4.47
N LEU A 21 -5.35 -9.84 4.38
CA LEU A 21 -4.01 -9.99 4.97
C LEU A 21 -3.94 -9.60 6.45
N THR A 22 -4.91 -8.90 7.01
CA THR A 22 -4.83 -8.33 8.36
C THR A 22 -4.50 -9.35 9.44
N ARG A 23 -5.12 -10.54 9.40
CA ARG A 23 -4.82 -11.61 10.36
C ARG A 23 -3.39 -12.11 10.20
N LEU A 24 -2.94 -12.31 8.95
CA LEU A 24 -1.58 -12.79 8.69
C LEU A 24 -0.53 -11.75 9.09
N ILE A 25 -0.78 -10.47 8.80
CA ILE A 25 0.05 -9.35 9.25
C ILE A 25 0.10 -9.32 10.77
N SER A 26 -1.04 -9.46 11.46
CA SER A 26 -1.06 -9.49 12.93
C SER A 26 -0.24 -10.66 13.50
N LEU A 27 -0.40 -11.88 12.96
CA LEU A 27 0.40 -13.03 13.37
C LEU A 27 1.89 -12.83 13.07
N TRP A 28 2.22 -12.29 11.90
CA TRP A 28 3.60 -11.98 11.52
C TRP A 28 4.22 -10.97 12.48
N THR A 29 3.53 -9.86 12.79
CA THR A 29 4.02 -8.87 13.76
C THR A 29 4.19 -9.46 15.16
N ARG A 30 3.33 -10.42 15.54
CA ARG A 30 3.47 -11.16 16.79
C ARG A 30 4.73 -12.01 16.83
N ASP A 31 5.04 -12.67 15.74
CA ASP A 31 6.27 -13.45 15.62
C ASP A 31 7.53 -12.54 15.63
N GLN A 32 7.37 -11.24 15.30
CA GLN A 32 8.38 -10.18 15.52
C GLN A 32 8.40 -9.59 16.94
N GLY A 33 7.58 -10.10 17.87
CA GLY A 33 7.56 -9.68 19.28
C GLY A 33 6.53 -8.60 19.65
N TYR A 34 5.64 -8.23 18.74
CA TYR A 34 4.55 -7.28 18.98
C TYR A 34 3.27 -7.97 19.45
N TRP A 35 2.46 -7.29 20.25
CA TRP A 35 1.19 -7.82 20.75
C TRP A 35 0.08 -6.85 20.43
N LEU A 36 -1.02 -7.36 19.90
CA LEU A 36 -2.17 -6.55 19.56
C LEU A 36 -2.84 -6.05 20.85
N ARG A 37 -2.93 -4.72 20.98
CA ARG A 37 -3.61 -4.03 22.08
C ARG A 37 -4.93 -3.41 21.66
N GLY A 38 -5.01 -2.96 20.40
CA GLY A 38 -6.22 -2.38 19.85
C GLY A 38 -6.37 -2.78 18.39
N PHE A 39 -7.61 -3.00 17.98
CA PHE A 39 -7.99 -3.24 16.59
C PHE A 39 -9.23 -2.42 16.28
N ARG A 40 -9.24 -1.74 15.15
CA ARG A 40 -10.43 -1.09 14.62
C ARG A 40 -10.46 -1.15 13.10
N GLU A 41 -11.60 -1.55 12.56
CA GLU A 41 -11.94 -1.33 11.16
C GLU A 41 -12.63 0.03 11.03
N LEU A 42 -12.19 0.84 10.06
CA LEU A 42 -12.75 2.16 9.80
C LEU A 42 -12.52 2.59 8.34
N SER A 43 -13.34 3.51 7.87
CA SER A 43 -13.08 4.25 6.63
C SER A 43 -12.40 5.57 6.98
N LEU A 44 -11.27 5.86 6.34
CA LEU A 44 -10.57 7.12 6.58
C LEU A 44 -11.21 8.24 5.75
N GLY A 45 -11.79 9.23 6.43
CA GLY A 45 -12.19 10.50 5.82
C GLY A 45 -11.06 11.54 5.75
N PRO A 46 -11.32 12.73 5.16
CA PRO A 46 -10.36 13.83 5.03
C PRO A 46 -9.68 14.25 6.35
N GLU A 47 -10.36 14.11 7.47
CA GLU A 47 -9.88 14.39 8.82
C GLU A 47 -8.67 13.53 9.23
N HIS A 48 -8.49 12.37 8.61
CA HIS A 48 -7.37 11.46 8.88
C HIS A 48 -6.12 11.79 8.04
N GLN A 49 -6.18 12.79 7.14
CA GLN A 49 -5.06 13.12 6.25
C GLN A 49 -3.78 13.50 6.98
N THR A 50 -3.87 14.02 8.20
CA THR A 50 -2.72 14.37 9.04
C THR A 50 -1.96 13.13 9.52
N LEU A 51 -2.65 12.00 9.72
CA LEU A 51 -2.07 10.70 10.08
C LEU A 51 -1.24 10.12 8.93
N LEU A 52 -1.70 10.37 7.71
CA LEU A 52 -1.13 9.82 6.49
C LEU A 52 -0.02 10.68 5.88
N LYS A 53 0.38 11.76 6.57
CA LYS A 53 1.49 12.63 6.12
C LYS A 53 2.81 11.90 6.33
N THR A 54 3.18 11.07 5.37
CA THR A 54 4.60 10.88 5.03
C THR A 54 5.16 12.24 4.65
N SER A 55 6.27 12.66 5.24
CA SER A 55 7.00 13.88 4.87
C SER A 55 7.07 13.98 3.34
N SER A 56 6.29 14.88 2.76
CA SER A 56 6.30 15.13 1.31
C SER A 56 6.99 16.46 1.13
N GLN A 57 8.27 16.44 0.74
CA GLN A 57 8.95 17.63 0.25
C GLN A 57 8.41 17.94 -1.15
N PRO A 58 8.38 19.23 -1.58
CA PRO A 58 8.10 19.57 -2.96
C PRO A 58 9.10 18.86 -3.89
N GLY A 59 8.61 17.94 -4.75
CA GLY A 59 9.45 17.11 -5.63
C GLY A 59 9.45 15.62 -5.32
N ASP A 60 8.76 15.16 -4.27
CA ASP A 60 8.64 13.73 -3.99
C ASP A 60 7.90 12.97 -5.11
N LEU A 61 8.49 11.86 -5.53
CA LEU A 61 8.12 11.07 -6.71
C LEU A 61 6.79 10.31 -6.55
N VAL A 62 6.23 10.27 -5.33
CA VAL A 62 4.93 9.69 -5.01
C VAL A 62 3.94 10.82 -4.76
N ASP A 63 3.03 11.00 -5.70
CA ASP A 63 1.99 12.03 -5.62
C ASP A 63 1.06 11.77 -4.42
N ARG A 64 1.01 12.72 -3.50
CA ARG A 64 0.19 12.67 -2.28
C ARG A 64 -1.31 12.55 -2.63
N ASP A 65 -1.75 13.25 -3.67
CA ASP A 65 -3.14 13.23 -4.11
C ASP A 65 -3.49 11.88 -4.71
N VAL A 66 -2.53 11.27 -5.42
CA VAL A 66 -2.67 9.87 -5.85
C VAL A 66 -2.82 8.99 -4.64
N SER A 67 -1.92 9.03 -3.66
CA SER A 67 -1.97 8.14 -2.48
C SER A 67 -3.24 8.29 -1.64
N ALA A 68 -3.85 9.48 -1.58
CA ALA A 68 -5.09 9.71 -0.85
C ALA A 68 -6.27 8.90 -1.41
N VAL A 69 -6.33 8.70 -2.72
CA VAL A 69 -7.40 7.91 -3.38
C VAL A 69 -7.40 6.45 -2.90
N MET A 70 -6.25 5.87 -2.56
CA MET A 70 -6.18 4.48 -2.06
C MET A 70 -7.10 4.28 -0.85
N TYR A 71 -7.11 5.23 0.07
CA TYR A 71 -7.87 5.14 1.32
C TYR A 71 -9.38 5.31 1.14
N THR A 72 -9.84 5.74 -0.04
CA THR A 72 -11.27 5.82 -0.37
C THR A 72 -11.81 4.55 -1.04
N LEU A 73 -10.94 3.60 -1.43
CA LEU A 73 -11.35 2.37 -2.11
C LEU A 73 -11.94 1.30 -1.19
N GLY A 74 -11.80 1.45 0.13
CA GLY A 74 -12.30 0.49 1.09
C GLY A 74 -11.91 0.81 2.53
N PRO A 75 -12.28 -0.06 3.48
CA PRO A 75 -11.90 0.11 4.87
C PRO A 75 -10.39 -0.09 5.07
N VAL A 76 -9.87 0.52 6.13
CA VAL A 76 -8.56 0.22 6.71
C VAL A 76 -8.73 -0.51 8.02
N HIS A 77 -7.70 -1.26 8.42
CA HIS A 77 -7.61 -1.80 9.77
C HIS A 77 -6.48 -1.12 10.53
N ALA A 78 -6.82 -0.41 11.60
CA ALA A 78 -5.86 0.15 12.54
C ALA A 78 -5.51 -0.89 13.62
N LEU A 79 -4.22 -1.12 13.84
CA LEU A 79 -3.67 -2.03 14.84
C LEU A 79 -2.79 -1.21 15.78
N LEU A 80 -3.19 -1.12 17.04
CA LEU A 80 -2.32 -0.65 18.11
C LEU A 80 -1.53 -1.84 18.63
N LEU A 81 -0.21 -1.76 18.52
CA LEU A 81 0.71 -2.83 18.85
C LEU A 81 1.57 -2.42 20.05
N GLU A 82 1.85 -3.37 20.94
CA GLU A 82 2.76 -3.22 22.06
C GLU A 82 3.90 -4.22 21.94
N ARG A 83 5.12 -3.73 22.06
CA ARG A 83 6.31 -4.56 22.20
C ARG A 83 6.50 -4.91 23.67
N LYS A 84 6.52 -6.20 24.00
CA LYS A 84 6.69 -6.66 25.39
C LYS A 84 8.08 -6.41 25.98
N THR A 85 9.07 -6.14 25.15
CA THR A 85 10.43 -5.77 25.55
C THR A 85 10.64 -4.30 25.20
N ASN A 86 10.83 -3.44 26.21
CA ASN A 86 10.82 -1.99 26.06
C ASN A 86 11.95 -1.43 25.16
N MET A 87 12.94 -2.24 24.79
CA MET A 87 14.03 -1.86 23.90
C MET A 87 14.33 -2.99 22.91
N SER A 88 14.46 -2.67 21.62
CA SER A 88 15.24 -3.53 20.72
C SER A 88 16.67 -3.61 21.25
N ALA A 89 17.41 -4.65 20.89
CA ALA A 89 18.86 -4.71 21.12
C ALA A 89 19.62 -3.48 20.55
N ALA A 90 18.98 -2.72 19.66
CA ALA A 90 19.52 -1.53 18.99
C ALA A 90 19.07 -0.19 19.62
N GLY A 91 18.31 -0.20 20.73
CA GLY A 91 17.88 1.04 21.38
C GLY A 91 16.80 1.84 20.63
N LEU A 92 16.11 1.21 19.66
CA LEU A 92 14.99 1.81 18.92
C LEU A 92 13.66 1.68 19.70
N THR A 93 12.80 2.69 19.56
CA THR A 93 11.38 2.61 19.96
C THR A 93 10.65 1.56 19.13
N ALA A 94 9.51 1.07 19.64
CA ALA A 94 8.65 0.12 18.95
C ALA A 94 8.14 0.68 17.61
N ALA A 95 7.78 1.96 17.53
CA ALA A 95 7.34 2.61 16.29
C ALA A 95 8.45 2.65 15.23
N ALA A 96 9.68 3.03 15.62
CA ALA A 96 10.81 3.11 14.70
C ALA A 96 11.21 1.73 14.17
N GLU A 97 11.25 0.71 15.03
CA GLU A 97 11.55 -0.65 14.58
C GLU A 97 10.42 -1.21 13.69
N LEU A 98 9.15 -1.03 14.06
CA LEU A 98 8.04 -1.47 13.24
C LEU A 98 8.09 -0.83 11.85
N THR A 99 8.41 0.46 11.77
CA THR A 99 8.63 1.16 10.49
C THR A 99 9.71 0.49 9.66
N ALA A 100 10.85 0.13 10.25
CA ALA A 100 11.91 -0.63 9.57
C ALA A 100 11.42 -2.02 9.10
N LEU A 101 10.60 -2.70 9.90
CA LEU A 101 10.00 -3.99 9.56
C LEU A 101 8.94 -3.91 8.45
N THR A 102 8.37 -2.73 8.17
CA THR A 102 7.46 -2.58 7.02
C THR A 102 8.14 -2.84 5.68
N GLY A 103 9.44 -2.52 5.57
CA GLY A 103 10.23 -2.67 4.35
C GLY A 103 10.14 -1.46 3.41
N ASP A 104 10.96 -1.47 2.35
CA ASP A 104 11.00 -0.39 1.36
C ASP A 104 9.62 -0.14 0.75
N PHE A 105 9.26 1.12 0.51
CA PHE A 105 7.97 1.46 -0.10
C PHE A 105 7.91 1.07 -1.58
N LEU A 106 9.07 0.95 -2.24
CA LEU A 106 9.22 0.37 -3.57
C LEU A 106 9.26 -1.16 -3.44
N PRO A 107 8.24 -1.88 -3.94
CA PRO A 107 8.13 -3.30 -3.66
C PRO A 107 9.28 -4.17 -4.16
N HIS A 108 9.92 -3.82 -5.29
CA HIS A 108 11.07 -4.57 -5.81
C HIS A 108 12.32 -4.47 -4.94
N ARG A 109 12.36 -3.48 -4.03
CA ARG A 109 13.43 -3.27 -3.05
C ARG A 109 13.06 -3.77 -1.66
N ALA A 110 11.80 -4.16 -1.44
CA ALA A 110 11.36 -4.72 -0.18
C ALA A 110 12.02 -6.09 0.03
N ARG A 111 12.78 -6.23 1.11
CA ARG A 111 13.55 -7.43 1.42
C ARG A 111 12.65 -8.51 2.03
N THR A 112 12.99 -9.77 1.79
CA THR A 112 12.44 -10.90 2.58
C THR A 112 12.68 -10.65 4.07
N GLY A 113 11.69 -10.98 4.90
CA GLY A 113 11.67 -10.64 6.33
C GLY A 113 11.11 -9.25 6.63
N THR A 114 10.48 -8.58 5.65
CA THR A 114 9.72 -7.34 5.86
C THR A 114 8.27 -7.52 5.43
N LEU A 115 7.33 -6.76 5.99
CA LEU A 115 5.90 -6.89 5.65
C LEU A 115 5.66 -6.76 4.14
N ARG A 116 6.22 -5.74 3.49
CA ARG A 116 6.02 -5.52 2.05
C ARG A 116 6.66 -6.60 1.19
N GLY A 117 7.80 -7.15 1.61
CA GLY A 117 8.48 -8.24 0.92
C GLY A 117 7.74 -9.57 1.07
N ASP A 118 7.38 -9.93 2.30
CA ASP A 118 6.79 -11.23 2.63
C ASP A 118 5.34 -11.36 2.18
N PHE A 119 4.59 -10.26 2.17
CA PHE A 119 3.18 -10.24 1.74
C PHE A 119 2.97 -9.77 0.30
N GLY A 120 4.04 -9.45 -0.43
CA GLY A 120 3.97 -9.15 -1.86
C GLY A 120 3.27 -7.84 -2.19
N ALA A 121 3.81 -6.72 -1.69
CA ALA A 121 3.42 -5.39 -2.15
C ALA A 121 3.52 -5.28 -3.68
N LEU A 122 2.64 -4.48 -4.30
CA LEU A 122 2.46 -4.47 -5.76
C LEU A 122 3.05 -3.23 -6.42
N ASN A 123 2.85 -2.06 -5.82
CA ASN A 123 3.47 -0.80 -6.24
C ASN A 123 3.56 0.17 -5.03
N PRO A 124 4.18 1.35 -5.16
CA PRO A 124 4.31 2.33 -4.07
C PRO A 124 3.01 2.71 -3.35
N VAL A 125 1.87 2.63 -4.04
CA VAL A 125 0.55 2.96 -3.50
C VAL A 125 -0.13 1.72 -2.91
N PHE A 126 -0.11 0.61 -3.66
CA PHE A 126 -0.58 -0.73 -3.29
C PHE A 126 0.53 -1.49 -2.54
N ASN A 127 0.95 -0.95 -1.40
CA ASN A 127 2.02 -1.50 -0.57
C ASN A 127 1.55 -1.98 0.81
N LEU A 128 0.27 -2.37 0.91
CA LEU A 128 -0.34 -3.13 2.00
C LEU A 128 -0.49 -2.42 3.34
N VAL A 129 0.54 -1.70 3.79
CA VAL A 129 0.62 -1.16 5.16
C VAL A 129 1.24 0.24 5.23
N HIS A 130 0.86 0.97 6.26
CA HIS A 130 1.49 2.21 6.72
C HIS A 130 1.74 2.10 8.22
N ALA A 131 2.96 2.40 8.68
CA ALA A 131 3.30 2.47 10.11
C ALA A 131 3.66 3.92 10.45
N THR A 132 3.31 4.36 11.65
CA THR A 132 3.77 5.66 12.16
C THR A 132 5.18 5.52 12.70
N ASP A 133 6.03 6.49 12.38
CA ASP A 133 7.46 6.50 12.74
C ASP A 133 7.75 7.29 14.03
N ASN A 134 6.81 8.10 14.51
CA ASN A 134 6.97 8.97 15.67
C ASN A 134 5.95 8.69 16.78
N THR A 135 6.43 8.43 17.99
CA THR A 135 5.61 8.21 19.20
C THR A 135 5.08 9.51 19.82
N GLU A 136 5.67 10.68 19.50
CA GLU A 136 5.26 11.99 20.05
C GLU A 136 3.79 12.34 19.75
N ASN A 137 3.27 11.84 18.64
CA ASN A 137 1.89 12.07 18.22
C ASN A 137 0.97 10.86 18.45
N LEU A 138 1.46 9.81 19.11
CA LEU A 138 0.74 8.55 19.21
C LEU A 138 -0.64 8.70 19.84
N ASP A 139 -0.80 9.50 20.88
CA ASP A 139 -2.10 9.72 21.53
C ASP A 139 -3.10 10.42 20.60
N ARG A 140 -2.66 11.44 19.85
CA ARG A 140 -3.47 12.12 18.83
C ARG A 140 -3.88 11.14 17.74
N ASP A 141 -2.94 10.34 17.26
CA ASP A 141 -3.15 9.42 16.15
C ASP A 141 -4.07 8.25 16.57
N VAL A 142 -3.92 7.77 17.81
CA VAL A 142 -4.81 6.79 18.44
C VAL A 142 -6.20 7.36 18.64
N GLN A 143 -6.33 8.58 19.17
CA GLN A 143 -7.62 9.24 19.34
C GLN A 143 -8.36 9.38 18.01
N ALA A 144 -7.65 9.72 16.93
CA ALA A 144 -8.23 9.83 15.60
C ALA A 144 -8.65 8.46 15.03
N LEU A 145 -7.87 7.39 15.26
CA LEU A 145 -8.17 6.07 14.70
C LEU A 145 -9.08 5.21 15.55
N PHE A 146 -9.17 5.41 16.86
CA PHE A 146 -9.90 4.55 17.81
C PHE A 146 -11.08 5.26 18.50
N ASP A 147 -11.27 6.57 18.25
CA ASP A 147 -12.25 7.42 18.94
C ASP A 147 -12.11 7.40 20.47
N GLN A 148 -10.94 7.01 20.98
CA GLN A 148 -10.65 6.84 22.39
C GLN A 148 -9.22 7.29 22.70
N PRO A 149 -8.98 7.91 23.87
CA PRO A 149 -7.64 8.26 24.30
C PRO A 149 -6.78 7.01 24.51
N LEU A 150 -5.47 7.14 24.32
CA LEU A 150 -4.55 6.01 24.49
C LEU A 150 -4.65 5.40 25.90
N ALA A 151 -4.83 6.23 26.94
CA ALA A 151 -4.97 5.78 28.31
C ALA A 151 -6.14 4.82 28.53
N GLU A 152 -7.23 4.95 27.78
CA GLU A 152 -8.40 4.06 27.89
C GLU A 152 -8.13 2.69 27.29
N LEU A 153 -7.50 2.64 26.11
CA LEU A 153 -7.11 1.40 25.44
C LEU A 153 -6.09 0.58 26.25
N LEU A 154 -5.25 1.25 27.03
CA LEU A 154 -4.21 0.64 27.85
C LEU A 154 -4.69 0.19 29.25
N ARG A 155 -5.96 0.43 29.62
CA ARG A 155 -6.48 0.07 30.95
C ARG A 155 -6.29 -1.43 31.24
N PRO A 156 -5.79 -1.81 32.44
CA PRO A 156 -5.74 -3.21 32.83
C PRO A 156 -7.13 -3.84 32.80
N GLY A 157 -7.28 -5.00 32.15
CA GLY A 157 -8.57 -5.66 32.00
C GLY A 157 -9.44 -5.17 30.84
N SER A 158 -8.97 -4.22 30.02
CA SER A 158 -9.49 -4.11 28.66
C SER A 158 -9.21 -5.45 27.97
N GLU A 159 -10.25 -6.14 27.52
CA GLU A 159 -10.06 -7.39 26.78
C GLU A 159 -9.19 -7.05 25.56
N ALA A 160 -8.05 -7.74 25.40
CA ALA A 160 -7.34 -7.72 24.13
C ALA A 160 -8.37 -8.06 23.05
N PRO A 161 -8.49 -7.27 21.96
CA PRO A 161 -9.59 -7.41 21.02
C PRO A 161 -9.65 -8.87 20.53
N TYR A 162 -10.61 -9.62 21.08
CA TYR A 162 -10.89 -10.97 20.65
C TYR A 162 -11.50 -10.84 19.25
N GLY A 163 -10.77 -11.31 18.25
CA GLY A 163 -11.32 -11.47 16.91
C GLY A 163 -11.03 -10.32 15.96
N ILE A 164 -9.79 -10.28 15.43
CA ILE A 164 -9.70 -10.13 13.98
C ILE A 164 -10.49 -11.31 13.43
N ALA A 165 -11.69 -11.06 12.90
CA ALA A 165 -12.64 -12.09 12.50
C ALA A 165 -11.94 -13.19 11.67
N GLN A 166 -12.23 -14.45 11.99
CA GLN A 166 -11.71 -15.59 11.23
C GLN A 166 -12.43 -15.69 9.89
N THR A 167 -12.12 -14.80 8.96
CA THR A 167 -12.56 -14.97 7.57
C THR A 167 -11.79 -16.14 6.97
N PRO A 168 -12.44 -17.16 6.39
CA PRO A 168 -11.77 -18.28 5.73
C PRO A 168 -10.69 -17.76 4.76
N HIS A 169 -9.46 -18.21 4.97
CA HIS A 169 -8.26 -17.69 4.31
C HIS A 169 -8.18 -18.19 2.86
N LEU A 170 -8.94 -17.58 1.96
CA LEU A 170 -8.58 -17.60 0.55
C LEU A 170 -7.94 -16.26 0.25
N LEU A 171 -6.60 -16.25 0.22
CA LEU A 171 -5.87 -15.13 -0.35
C LEU A 171 -6.40 -14.90 -1.76
N ARG A 172 -6.84 -13.67 -2.02
CA ARG A 172 -7.25 -13.22 -3.35
C ARG A 172 -6.20 -12.22 -3.81
N PRO A 173 -4.99 -12.67 -4.16
CA PRO A 173 -3.95 -11.76 -4.57
C PRO A 173 -4.44 -10.96 -5.76
N PHE A 174 -4.20 -9.65 -5.74
CA PHE A 174 -4.36 -8.88 -6.97
C PHE A 174 -3.40 -9.45 -8.00
N LYS A 175 -3.87 -9.47 -9.24
CA LYS A 175 -3.09 -9.88 -10.40
C LYS A 175 -2.61 -8.62 -11.11
N PRO A 176 -1.48 -8.02 -10.71
CA PRO A 176 -1.12 -6.66 -11.11
C PRO A 176 -1.00 -6.55 -12.63
N TRP A 177 -0.28 -7.48 -13.26
CA TRP A 177 0.00 -7.43 -14.69
C TRP A 177 -1.23 -7.82 -15.51
N SER A 178 -2.00 -8.83 -15.09
CA SER A 178 -3.29 -9.13 -15.75
C SER A 178 -4.28 -7.96 -15.64
N THR A 179 -4.25 -7.22 -14.52
CA THR A 179 -5.12 -6.06 -14.32
C THR A 179 -4.69 -4.90 -15.22
N VAL A 180 -3.39 -4.56 -15.23
CA VAL A 180 -2.82 -3.51 -16.10
C VAL A 180 -3.12 -3.81 -17.56
N THR A 181 -2.84 -5.03 -18.02
CA THR A 181 -3.08 -5.44 -19.41
C THR A 181 -4.56 -5.43 -19.77
N GLY A 182 -5.44 -5.87 -18.88
CA GLY A 182 -6.88 -5.81 -19.09
C GLY A 182 -7.38 -4.37 -19.25
N VAL A 183 -6.92 -3.46 -18.38
CA VAL A 183 -7.27 -2.03 -18.46
C VAL A 183 -6.72 -1.39 -19.73
N LEU A 184 -5.45 -1.61 -20.06
CA LEU A 184 -4.85 -1.09 -21.29
C LEU A 184 -5.53 -1.66 -22.53
N SER A 185 -5.89 -2.95 -22.54
CA SER A 185 -6.58 -3.57 -23.68
C SER A 185 -8.00 -3.00 -23.86
N ALA A 186 -8.68 -2.65 -22.77
CA ALA A 186 -9.99 -1.99 -22.83
C ALA A 186 -9.88 -0.55 -23.33
N TRP A 187 -8.82 0.16 -22.93
CA TRP A 187 -8.59 1.56 -23.31
C TRP A 187 -8.01 1.73 -24.72
N LEU A 188 -6.91 1.05 -25.03
CA LEU A 188 -6.16 1.18 -26.28
C LEU A 188 -6.63 0.24 -27.40
N GLY A 189 -7.49 -0.71 -27.05
CA GLY A 189 -7.90 -1.80 -27.92
C GLY A 189 -6.98 -3.03 -27.84
N PRO A 190 -7.52 -4.24 -28.06
CA PRO A 190 -6.78 -5.50 -27.90
C PRO A 190 -5.61 -5.65 -28.87
N GLU A 191 -5.70 -5.11 -30.08
CA GLU A 191 -4.64 -5.21 -31.10
C GLU A 191 -3.36 -4.43 -30.72
N ALA A 192 -3.52 -3.36 -29.94
CA ALA A 192 -2.39 -2.59 -29.43
C ALA A 192 -1.64 -3.32 -28.30
N VAL A 193 -2.31 -4.23 -27.57
CA VAL A 193 -1.81 -4.79 -26.30
C VAL A 193 -1.50 -6.29 -26.36
N ARG A 194 -2.37 -7.11 -26.96
CA ARG A 194 -2.25 -8.59 -26.97
C ARG A 194 -0.97 -9.13 -27.60
N PRO A 195 -0.41 -8.56 -28.68
CA PRO A 195 0.79 -9.13 -29.29
C PRO A 195 2.09 -8.74 -28.56
N ILE A 196 2.00 -8.19 -27.36
CA ILE A 196 3.13 -7.75 -26.55
C ILE A 196 3.28 -8.72 -25.38
N ASP A 197 4.51 -9.18 -25.15
CA ASP A 197 4.83 -9.99 -23.97
C ASP A 197 4.78 -9.13 -22.70
N TRP A 198 3.76 -9.37 -21.89
CA TRP A 198 3.63 -8.77 -20.56
C TRP A 198 4.18 -9.72 -19.49
N PRO A 199 4.67 -9.18 -18.35
CA PRO A 199 5.10 -10.03 -17.25
C PRO A 199 3.94 -10.88 -16.73
N ALA A 200 4.22 -12.12 -16.33
CA ALA A 200 3.26 -12.95 -15.62
C ALA A 200 3.05 -12.44 -14.19
N ASP A 201 1.82 -12.53 -13.65
CA ASP A 201 1.49 -12.09 -12.28
C ASP A 201 2.38 -12.75 -11.21
N ALA A 202 2.82 -13.99 -11.45
CA ALA A 202 3.72 -14.73 -10.55
C ALA A 202 5.10 -14.06 -10.38
N HIS A 203 5.50 -13.17 -11.28
CA HIS A 203 6.76 -12.43 -11.15
C HIS A 203 6.65 -11.19 -10.25
N GLY A 204 5.43 -10.84 -9.81
CA GLY A 204 5.18 -9.65 -9.00
C GLY A 204 5.82 -8.39 -9.61
N PRO A 205 6.15 -7.38 -8.80
CA PRO A 205 6.84 -6.18 -9.26
C PRO A 205 8.36 -6.33 -9.31
N SER A 206 8.93 -7.51 -9.57
CA SER A 206 10.39 -7.66 -9.65
C SER A 206 11.03 -6.74 -10.71
N SER A 207 12.31 -6.38 -10.53
CA SER A 207 13.03 -5.49 -11.48
C SER A 207 12.94 -5.96 -12.96
N PRO A 208 13.11 -7.26 -13.29
CA PRO A 208 12.88 -7.75 -14.66
C PRO A 208 11.44 -7.55 -15.14
N ALA A 209 10.45 -7.75 -14.27
CA ALA A 209 9.05 -7.55 -14.61
C ALA A 209 8.73 -6.08 -14.86
N VAL A 210 9.27 -5.16 -14.05
CA VAL A 210 9.15 -3.71 -14.23
C VAL A 210 9.74 -3.28 -15.59
N GLY A 211 10.96 -3.74 -15.91
CA GLY A 211 11.60 -3.44 -17.19
C GLY A 211 10.80 -3.97 -18.39
N ALA A 212 10.30 -5.20 -18.31
CA ALA A 212 9.45 -5.79 -19.34
C ALA A 212 8.12 -5.02 -19.51
N ALA A 213 7.47 -4.63 -18.40
CA ALA A 213 6.24 -3.83 -18.44
C ALA A 213 6.47 -2.44 -19.06
N LEU A 214 7.60 -1.79 -18.77
CA LEU A 214 7.93 -0.49 -19.36
C LEU A 214 8.13 -0.61 -20.88
N MET A 215 8.87 -1.62 -21.35
CA MET A 215 9.00 -1.90 -22.79
C MET A 215 7.64 -2.20 -23.44
N ALA A 216 6.78 -2.95 -22.75
CA ALA A 216 5.44 -3.27 -23.22
C ALA A 216 4.58 -2.01 -23.39
N CYS A 217 4.63 -1.08 -22.42
CA CYS A 217 3.93 0.20 -22.51
C CYS A 217 4.41 1.04 -23.69
N THR A 218 5.71 1.11 -23.94
CA THR A 218 6.28 1.84 -25.09
C THR A 218 5.76 1.28 -26.41
N ARG A 219 5.73 -0.05 -26.56
CA ARG A 219 5.21 -0.71 -27.78
C ARG A 219 3.71 -0.49 -27.94
N ALA A 220 2.94 -0.54 -26.84
CA ALA A 220 1.50 -0.30 -26.88
C ALA A 220 1.19 1.16 -27.28
N ALA A 221 1.94 2.13 -26.75
CA ALA A 221 1.81 3.54 -27.10
C ALA A 221 2.07 3.78 -28.59
N GLN A 222 3.11 3.17 -29.15
CA GLN A 222 3.43 3.28 -30.59
C GLN A 222 2.32 2.72 -31.49
N ARG A 223 1.61 1.68 -31.03
CA ARG A 223 0.55 1.01 -31.81
C ARG A 223 -0.81 1.69 -31.70
N ALA A 224 -1.12 2.32 -30.56
CA ALA A 224 -2.42 2.95 -30.30
C ALA A 224 -2.66 4.25 -31.10
N GLY A 225 -1.65 4.76 -31.81
CA GLY A 225 -1.70 6.03 -32.53
C GLY A 225 -1.35 7.23 -31.65
N ASN A 226 -1.28 8.43 -32.24
CA ASN A 226 -0.65 9.60 -31.62
C ASN A 226 -1.31 10.04 -30.31
N GLU A 227 -2.63 10.22 -30.26
CA GLU A 227 -3.31 10.77 -29.08
C GLU A 227 -3.27 9.83 -27.87
N ALA A 228 -3.67 8.56 -28.05
CA ALA A 228 -3.68 7.57 -26.99
C ALA A 228 -2.26 7.21 -26.51
N GLY A 229 -1.29 7.18 -27.43
CA GLY A 229 0.13 7.00 -27.11
C GLY A 229 0.68 8.18 -26.30
N THR A 230 0.35 9.42 -26.65
CA THR A 230 0.72 10.62 -25.88
C THR A 230 0.13 10.59 -24.47
N LEU A 231 -1.13 10.16 -24.31
CA LEU A 231 -1.77 10.06 -23.00
C LEU A 231 -1.16 8.94 -22.13
N LEU A 232 -0.86 7.77 -22.70
CA LEU A 232 -0.16 6.71 -21.95
C LEU A 232 1.24 7.19 -21.51
N SER A 233 1.98 7.85 -22.40
CA SER A 233 3.24 8.50 -22.05
C SER A 233 3.04 9.52 -20.92
N GLY A 234 1.96 10.29 -20.97
CA GLY A 234 1.61 11.23 -19.92
C GLY A 234 1.32 10.58 -18.57
N VAL A 235 0.72 9.38 -18.53
CA VAL A 235 0.55 8.62 -17.28
C VAL A 235 1.91 8.19 -16.73
N LEU A 236 2.78 7.63 -17.56
CA LEU A 236 4.12 7.15 -17.14
C LEU A 236 4.97 8.28 -16.54
N HIS A 237 4.95 9.46 -17.18
CA HIS A 237 5.74 10.62 -16.77
C HIS A 237 5.02 11.54 -15.76
N GLY A 238 3.75 11.29 -15.46
CA GLY A 238 2.97 12.03 -14.46
C GLY A 238 2.31 13.33 -14.95
N SER A 239 2.24 13.59 -16.24
CA SER A 239 1.48 14.71 -16.79
C SER A 239 -0.01 14.42 -16.98
N THR A 240 -0.43 13.14 -16.86
CA THR A 240 -1.84 12.73 -16.87
C THR A 240 -2.28 12.30 -15.48
N SER A 241 -3.26 13.00 -14.90
CA SER A 241 -3.80 12.72 -13.56
C SER A 241 -4.77 11.53 -13.56
N TYR A 242 -5.01 10.95 -12.38
CA TYR A 242 -5.97 9.85 -12.23
C TYR A 242 -7.41 10.23 -12.64
N PRO A 243 -7.95 11.42 -12.28
CA PRO A 243 -9.26 11.85 -12.77
C PRO A 243 -9.33 12.02 -14.29
N HIS A 244 -8.22 12.39 -14.95
CA HIS A 244 -8.18 12.46 -16.40
C HIS A 244 -8.14 11.04 -16.99
N PHE A 245 -7.27 10.18 -16.48
CA PHE A 245 -7.15 8.78 -16.90
C PHE A 245 -8.48 8.02 -16.85
N THR A 246 -9.23 8.15 -15.75
CA THR A 246 -10.53 7.47 -15.57
C THR A 246 -11.64 7.94 -16.52
N ARG A 247 -11.52 9.13 -17.11
CA ARG A 247 -12.45 9.57 -18.17
C ARG A 247 -12.16 8.91 -19.52
N LEU A 248 -10.92 8.47 -19.73
CA LEU A 248 -10.43 7.89 -20.98
C LEU A 248 -10.59 6.36 -20.99
N VAL A 249 -10.43 5.72 -19.84
CA VAL A 249 -10.62 4.28 -19.70
C VAL A 249 -12.11 3.97 -19.60
N PRO A 250 -12.64 3.01 -20.38
CA PRO A 250 -14.03 2.57 -20.25
C PRO A 250 -14.37 2.19 -18.80
N ASN A 251 -15.62 2.44 -18.39
CA ASN A 251 -16.09 2.28 -17.00
C ASN A 251 -15.70 0.90 -16.43
N THR A 252 -14.61 0.89 -15.67
CA THR A 252 -13.96 -0.28 -15.10
C THR A 252 -14.11 -0.23 -13.60
N ASP A 253 -14.04 -1.38 -12.95
CA ASP A 253 -13.99 -1.48 -11.49
C ASP A 253 -12.92 -0.53 -10.91
N PRO A 254 -13.25 0.39 -9.99
CA PRO A 254 -12.33 1.40 -9.48
C PRO A 254 -11.00 0.84 -8.96
N TRP A 255 -11.04 -0.35 -8.35
CA TRP A 255 -9.85 -1.08 -7.92
C TRP A 255 -8.91 -1.35 -9.07
N ARG A 256 -9.43 -1.84 -10.20
CA ARG A 256 -8.64 -2.18 -11.39
C ARG A 256 -8.07 -0.96 -12.06
N SER A 257 -8.88 0.08 -12.27
CA SER A 257 -8.45 1.31 -12.93
C SER A 257 -7.38 2.02 -12.11
N TYR A 258 -7.55 2.07 -10.78
CA TYR A 258 -6.60 2.70 -9.89
C TYR A 258 -5.31 1.88 -9.73
N LEU A 259 -5.39 0.55 -9.61
CA LEU A 259 -4.22 -0.32 -9.63
C LEU A 259 -3.43 -0.16 -10.94
N ALA A 260 -4.12 -0.15 -12.08
CA ALA A 260 -3.48 0.05 -13.37
C ALA A 260 -2.80 1.41 -13.47
N TYR A 261 -3.51 2.50 -13.14
CA TYR A 261 -2.97 3.85 -13.16
C TYR A 261 -1.73 3.99 -12.26
N THR A 262 -1.84 3.58 -10.99
CA THR A 262 -0.74 3.73 -10.02
C THR A 262 0.46 2.85 -10.37
N THR A 263 0.23 1.66 -10.93
CA THR A 263 1.32 0.81 -11.42
C THR A 263 2.04 1.50 -12.57
N LEU A 264 1.32 1.96 -13.60
CA LEU A 264 1.90 2.67 -14.75
C LEU A 264 2.65 3.93 -14.31
N ARG A 265 2.02 4.75 -13.45
CA ARG A 265 2.57 6.03 -12.96
C ARG A 265 3.93 5.88 -12.27
N HIS A 266 4.17 4.74 -11.61
CA HIS A 266 5.40 4.47 -10.87
C HIS A 266 6.33 3.47 -11.57
N LEU A 267 6.03 3.03 -12.79
CA LEU A 267 6.92 2.13 -13.54
C LEU A 267 8.28 2.75 -13.78
N ILE A 268 8.33 4.01 -14.23
CA ILE A 268 9.59 4.74 -14.47
C ILE A 268 10.38 4.87 -13.16
N LEU A 269 9.73 5.34 -12.09
CA LEU A 269 10.34 5.43 -10.76
C LEU A 269 10.99 4.10 -10.35
N SER A 270 10.27 2.99 -10.55
CA SER A 270 10.73 1.67 -10.17
C SER A 270 11.86 1.15 -11.06
N ALA A 271 11.94 1.59 -12.32
CA ALA A 271 13.01 1.23 -13.24
C ALA A 271 14.30 2.03 -13.00
N ASP A 272 14.18 3.31 -12.63
CA ASP A 272 15.33 4.21 -12.43
C ASP A 272 16.03 4.02 -11.07
N THR A 273 15.43 3.26 -10.16
CA THR A 273 16.01 2.90 -8.85
C THR A 273 16.27 1.40 -8.75
N PRO A 274 17.40 0.91 -9.29
CA PRO A 274 17.78 -0.51 -9.23
C PRO A 274 18.06 -1.00 -7.81
#